data_AF-A0A5D3KBM6-F1
#
_entry.id   AF-A0A5D3KBM6-F1
#
_cell.length_a   1.000
_cell.length_b   1.000
_cell.length_c   1.000
_cell.angle_alpha   90.00
_cell.angle_beta   90.00
_cell.angle_gamma   90.00
#
_symmetry.space_group_name_H-M   'P 1'
#
loop_
_entity.id
_entity.type
_entity.pdbx_description
1 polymer ?
#
loop_
_entity_poly.entity_id
_entity_poly.type
_entity_poly.pdbx_seq_one_letter_code
_entity_poly.pdbx_strand_id
1 'polypeptide(L)' 'MDASYFVWIRGLDGRPKPQIWDADQFSGPEWKFRHVMARHALDAGVRGIGLDRLAKLFPAPPFPDEST' A
#
# COMPACT_ATOMS: atom_id res chain seq x y z
N MET A 1 6.15 -15.53 -10.61
CA MET A 1 5.03 -14.59 -10.79
C MET A 1 5.37 -13.34 -10.01
N ASP A 2 6.03 -12.38 -10.66
CA ASP A 2 6.34 -11.09 -10.04
C ASP A 2 5.09 -10.20 -10.01
N ALA A 3 4.15 -10.52 -9.10
CA ALA A 3 3.06 -9.61 -8.81
C ALA A 3 3.56 -8.59 -7.78
N SER A 4 3.55 -7.32 -8.17
CA SER A 4 3.78 -6.21 -7.24
C SER A 4 2.44 -5.66 -6.80
N TYR A 5 2.39 -5.07 -5.61
CA TYR A 5 1.19 -4.52 -5.01
C TYR A 5 1.51 -3.14 -4.48
N PHE A 6 0.64 -2.20 -4.80
CA PHE A 6 0.64 -0.89 -4.20
C PHE A 6 -0.14 -0.95 -2.89
N VAL A 7 0.52 -0.61 -1.80
CA VAL A 7 -0.08 -0.61 -0.47
C VAL A 7 0.01 0.75 0.18
N TRP A 8 -1.04 1.09 0.91
CA TRP A 8 -1.01 2.19 1.87
C TRP A 8 -0.79 1.60 3.25
N ILE A 9 0.25 2.04 3.94
CA ILE A 9 0.50 1.68 5.34
C ILE A 9 0.28 2.89 6.24
N ARG A 10 -0.19 2.66 7.46
CA ARG A 10 -0.24 3.71 8.47
C ARG A 10 1.18 3.96 8.97
N GLY A 11 1.73 5.14 8.64
CA GLY A 11 3.00 5.58 9.20
C GLY A 11 2.87 5.89 10.70
N LEU A 12 4.00 5.86 11.42
CA LEU A 12 4.05 6.25 12.84
C LEU A 12 3.59 7.69 13.10
N ASP A 13 3.77 8.58 12.13
CA ASP A 13 3.22 9.95 12.09
C ASP A 13 1.68 10.01 11.96
N GLY A 14 1.02 8.86 11.87
CA GLY A 14 -0.40 8.78 11.55
C GLY A 14 -0.73 9.16 10.11
N ARG A 15 0.26 9.45 9.25
CA ARG A 15 0.06 9.75 7.81
C ARG A 15 0.14 8.50 6.94
N PRO A 16 -0.60 8.42 5.82
CA PRO A 16 -0.66 7.20 5.04
C PRO A 16 0.57 7.24 4.16
N LYS A 17 1.36 6.17 4.19
CA LYS A 17 2.60 6.09 3.42
C LYS A 17 2.39 5.11 2.27
N PRO A 18 2.51 5.55 1.02
CA PRO A 18 2.41 4.67 -0.12
C PRO A 18 3.70 3.85 -0.24
N GLN A 19 3.57 2.54 -0.41
CA GLN A 19 4.68 1.61 -0.63
C GLN A 19 4.34 0.61 -1.74
N ILE A 20 5.37 0.06 -2.38
CA ILE A 20 5.22 -1.08 -3.30
C ILE A 20 5.80 -2.30 -2.61
N TRP A 21 5.00 -3.35 -2.52
CA TRP A 21 5.40 -4.65 -2.00
C TRP A 21 5.23 -5.73 -3.05
N ASP A 22 6.12 -6.69 -3.09
CA ASP A 22 5.96 -7.88 -3.90
C ASP A 22 5.03 -8.89 -3.23
N ALA A 23 4.44 -9.78 -4.03
CA ALA A 23 3.57 -10.86 -3.56
C ALA A 23 4.17 -11.64 -2.39
N ASP A 24 5.49 -11.84 -2.43
CA ASP A 24 6.25 -12.57 -1.41
C ASP A 24 6.15 -11.91 -0.03
N GLN A 25 6.09 -10.57 0.05
CA GLN A 25 5.93 -9.84 1.31
C GLN A 25 4.55 -10.09 1.97
N PHE A 26 3.55 -10.53 1.20
CA PHE A 26 2.24 -10.93 1.74
C PHE A 26 2.17 -12.41 2.13
N SER A 27 3.19 -13.20 1.79
CA SER A 27 3.19 -14.64 2.07
C SER A 27 3.42 -14.95 3.56
N GLY A 28 4.06 -14.03 4.30
CA GLY A 28 4.29 -14.15 5.75
C GLY A 28 3.18 -13.52 6.61
N PRO A 29 3.19 -13.68 7.95
CA PRO A 29 2.30 -12.94 8.84
C PRO A 29 2.75 -11.48 9.07
N GLU A 30 3.99 -11.13 8.71
CA GLU A 30 4.63 -9.83 8.97
C GLU A 30 3.85 -8.65 8.38
N TRP A 31 3.23 -8.82 7.21
CA TRP A 31 2.45 -7.75 6.60
C TRP A 31 1.26 -7.29 7.45
N LYS A 32 0.71 -8.18 8.29
CA LYS A 32 -0.40 -7.84 9.20
C LYS A 32 0.03 -6.86 10.28
N PHE A 33 1.31 -6.85 10.67
CA PHE A 33 1.86 -5.94 11.69
C PHE A 33 2.18 -4.55 11.13
N ARG A 34 2.26 -4.40 9.80
CA ARG A 34 2.62 -3.14 9.15
C ARG A 34 1.45 -2.16 8.98
N HIS A 35 0.31 -2.40 9.63
CA HIS A 35 -0.88 -1.54 9.58
C HIS A 35 -1.28 -1.18 8.13
N VAL A 36 -1.38 -2.19 7.26
CA VAL A 36 -1.81 -2.02 5.88
C VAL A 36 -3.26 -1.52 5.87
N MET A 37 -3.46 -0.32 5.35
CA MET A 37 -4.75 0.36 5.22
C MET A 37 -5.47 -0.03 3.93
N ALA A 38 -4.73 -0.13 2.83
CA ALA A 38 -5.25 -0.52 1.53
C ALA A 38 -4.19 -1.26 0.72
N ARG A 39 -4.63 -2.16 -0.18
CA ARG A 39 -3.77 -2.89 -1.11
C ARG A 39 -4.40 -2.95 -2.49
N HIS A 40 -3.60 -2.73 -3.52
CA HIS A 40 -3.97 -2.79 -4.92
C HIS A 40 -2.95 -3.64 -5.68
N ALA A 41 -3.41 -4.66 -6.38
CA ALA A 41 -2.53 -5.46 -7.24
C ALA A 41 -2.09 -4.60 -8.44
N LEU A 42 -0.77 -4.52 -8.66
CA LEU A 42 -0.19 -3.85 -9.81
C LEU A 42 -0.04 -4.87 -10.94
N ASP A 43 -0.76 -4.62 -12.02
CA ASP A 43 -0.65 -5.39 -13.24
C ASP A 43 0.70 -5.17 -13.93
N ALA A 44 1.09 -6.08 -14.83
CA ALA A 44 2.38 -5.99 -15.50
C ALA A 44 2.57 -4.67 -16.28
N GLY A 45 1.47 -4.07 -16.76
CA GLY A 45 1.46 -2.77 -17.46
C GLY A 45 1.70 -1.54 -16.56
N VAL A 46 1.60 -1.69 -15.23
CA VAL A 46 1.87 -0.61 -14.26
C VAL A 46 3.18 -0.81 -13.50
N ARG A 47 3.93 -1.91 -13.76
CA ARG A 47 5.30 -2.12 -13.27
C ARG A 47 6.23 -1.08 -13.92
N GLY A 48 6.48 0.01 -13.21
CA GLY A 48 7.26 1.17 -13.70
C GLY A 48 6.57 2.51 -13.46
N ILE A 49 5.31 2.51 -13.03
CA ILE A 49 4.66 3.72 -12.53
C ILE A 49 5.20 4.04 -11.13
N GLY A 50 5.78 5.24 -10.97
CA GLY A 50 6.28 5.71 -9.68
C GLY A 50 5.17 5.90 -8.64
N LEU A 51 5.54 5.80 -7.35
CA LEU A 51 4.64 5.92 -6.20
C LEU A 51 3.74 7.16 -6.24
N ASP A 52 4.23 8.31 -6.70
CA ASP A 52 3.45 9.56 -6.80
C ASP A 52 2.24 9.41 -7.74
N ARG A 53 2.45 8.77 -8.90
CA ARG A 53 1.38 8.54 -9.87
C ARG A 53 0.43 7.44 -9.41
N LEU A 54 0.93 6.42 -8.74
CA LEU A 54 0.07 5.41 -8.09
C LEU A 54 -0.79 6.03 -6.98
N ALA A 55 -0.24 6.94 -6.17
CA ALA A 55 -1.00 7.64 -5.14
C ALA A 55 -2.10 8.54 -5.72
N LYS A 56 -1.93 9.05 -6.95
CA LYS A 56 -2.98 9.79 -7.68
C LYS A 56 -4.06 8.87 -8.26
N LEU A 57 -3.70 7.66 -8.71
CA LEU A 57 -4.64 6.68 -9.26
C LEU A 57 -5.41 5.94 -8.17
N PHE A 58 -4.74 5.66 -7.06
CA PHE A 58 -5.25 4.92 -5.91
C PHE A 58 -5.07 5.81 -4.66
N PRO A 59 -5.98 6.76 -4.43
CA PRO A 59 -5.89 7.65 -3.29
C PRO A 59 -5.93 6.85 -1.98
N ALA A 60 -5.23 7.35 -0.96
CA ALA A 60 -5.27 6.74 0.37
C ALA A 60 -6.71 6.72 0.90
N PRO A 61 -7.13 5.63 1.56
CA PRO A 61 -8.41 5.64 2.26
C PRO A 61 -8.40 6.76 3.31
N PRO A 62 -9.55 7.38 3.60
CA PRO A 62 -9.64 8.32 4.71
C PRO A 62 -9.17 7.59 5.95
N PHE A 63 -8.39 8.28 6.79
CA PHE A 63 -8.10 7.75 8.11
C PHE A 63 -9.40 7.36 8.78
N PRO A 64 -9.46 6.22 9.49
CA PRO A 64 -10.40 6.15 10.58
C PRO A 64 -9.98 7.28 11.52
N ASP A 65 -10.67 8.40 11.37
CA ASP A 65 -10.61 9.53 12.27
C ASP A 65 -10.86 8.93 13.64
N GLU A 66 -9.83 8.96 14.49
CA GLU A 66 -9.97 8.64 15.91
C GLU A 66 -10.70 9.82 16.55
N SER A 67 -11.92 10.12 16.09
CA SER A 67 -12.90 10.86 16.87
C SER A 67 -13.53 9.88 17.84
N THR A 68 -12.91 9.71 18.99
CA THR A 68 -13.59 9.31 20.23
C THR A 68 -12.93 10.03 21.39
#